data_AF-A0A135SJG4-F1
#
_entry.id   AF-A0A135SJG4-F1
#
_cell.length_a   1.000
_cell.length_b   1.000
_cell.length_c   1.000
_cell.angle_alpha   90.00
_cell.angle_beta   90.00
_cell.angle_gamma   90.00
#
_symmetry.space_group_name_H-M   'P 1'
#
loop_
_entity.id
_entity.type
_entity.pdbx_description
1 polymer ?
#
loop_
_entity_poly.entity_id
_entity_poly.type
_entity_poly.pdbx_seq_one_letter_code
_entity_poly.pdbx_strand_id
1 'polypeptide(L)'
;MSARINHGHQHLNRLDFLRLIRVQLAEDRGCDADVVPLHLSGSIGTLFKVRMSSHGYTLVAKGVETLDLALLRREKKMYDKLRLIQGKYVPVCLGRTDLTLPLYYDSGVYEHVLFLSWAGKPLF
;
A
#
# COMPACT_ATOMS: atom_id res chain seq x y z
N MET A 1 25.19 2.69 -22.36
CA MET A 1 24.32 3.88 -22.39
C MET A 1 23.38 3.81 -21.20
N SER A 2 23.59 4.65 -20.17
CA SER A 2 22.75 4.72 -18.98
C SER A 2 21.59 5.68 -19.27
N ALA A 3 20.38 5.14 -19.42
CA ALA A 3 19.18 5.95 -19.50
C ALA A 3 18.93 6.56 -18.11
N ARG A 4 19.29 7.83 -17.94
CA ARG A 4 18.85 8.63 -16.79
C ARG A 4 17.34 8.78 -16.89
N ILE A 5 16.61 8.01 -16.10
CA ILE A 5 15.18 8.22 -15.91
C ILE A 5 15.02 9.51 -15.12
N ASN A 6 14.71 10.58 -15.84
CA ASN A 6 14.49 11.90 -15.28
C ASN A 6 13.09 11.88 -14.62
N HIS A 7 13.03 11.45 -13.36
CA HIS A 7 11.79 11.51 -12.57
C HIS A 7 11.46 13.00 -12.32
N GLY A 8 10.32 13.46 -12.84
CA GLY A 8 9.87 14.86 -12.76
C GLY A 8 9.97 15.47 -11.37
N HIS A 9 10.21 16.78 -11.32
CA HIS A 9 10.71 17.56 -10.18
C HIS A 9 9.74 17.76 -9.01
N GLN A 10 8.80 16.86 -8.73
CA GLN A 10 7.99 16.89 -7.51
C GLN A 10 7.69 15.47 -7.02
N HIS A 11 8.57 14.92 -6.19
CA HIS A 11 8.25 13.71 -5.44
C HIS A 11 7.13 14.03 -4.44
N LEU A 12 6.03 13.27 -4.53
CA LEU A 12 4.94 13.39 -3.58
C LEU A 12 5.46 13.03 -2.19
N ASN A 13 5.33 13.96 -1.23
CA ASN A 13 5.69 13.64 0.13
C ASN A 13 4.72 12.61 0.72
N ARG A 14 5.15 11.93 1.78
CA ARG A 14 4.40 10.83 2.38
C ARG A 14 3.00 11.23 2.89
N LEU A 15 2.85 12.45 3.41
CA LEU A 15 1.56 12.91 3.96
C LEU A 15 0.57 13.19 2.83
N ASP A 16 1.01 13.84 1.76
CA ASP A 16 0.18 14.06 0.58
C ASP A 16 -0.18 12.75 -0.11
N PHE A 17 0.74 11.79 -0.18
CA PHE A 17 0.45 10.44 -0.65
C PHE A 17 -0.69 9.80 0.16
N LEU A 18 -0.57 9.74 1.49
CA LEU A 18 -1.58 9.10 2.34
C LEU A 18 -2.94 9.79 2.26
N ARG A 19 -2.96 11.12 2.13
CA ARG A 19 -4.19 11.90 1.97
C ARG A 19 -4.87 11.58 0.64
N LEU A 20 -4.13 11.69 -0.47
CA LEU A 20 -4.67 11.50 -1.81
C LEU A 20 -5.10 10.05 -2.05
N ILE A 21 -4.29 9.07 -1.62
CA ILE A 21 -4.64 7.66 -1.80
C ILE A 21 -5.86 7.26 -0.98
N ARG A 22 -6.06 7.86 0.21
CA ARG A 22 -7.26 7.62 1.01
C ARG A 22 -8.52 8.16 0.32
N VAL A 23 -8.43 9.33 -0.30
CA VAL A 23 -9.54 9.91 -1.09
C VAL A 23 -9.83 9.04 -2.30
N GLN A 24 -8.81 8.69 -3.09
CA GLN A 24 -8.97 7.81 -4.24
C GLN A 24 -9.61 6.49 -3.83
N LEU A 25 -9.11 5.82 -2.79
CA LEU A 25 -9.70 4.58 -2.30
C LEU A 25 -11.12 4.78 -1.77
N ALA A 26 -11.59 5.98 -1.43
CA ALA A 26 -12.99 6.19 -1.05
C ALA A 26 -13.92 6.32 -2.27
N GLU A 27 -13.41 6.84 -3.38
CA GLU A 27 -14.20 7.25 -4.55
C GLU A 27 -14.09 6.25 -5.72
N ASP A 28 -12.88 5.74 -5.97
CA ASP A 28 -12.56 4.85 -7.08
C ASP A 28 -12.93 3.40 -6.76
N ARG A 29 -14.20 3.06 -7.06
CA ARG A 29 -14.84 1.77 -6.73
C ARG A 29 -15.49 1.09 -7.94
N GLY A 30 -15.21 1.58 -9.15
CA GLY A 30 -15.71 1.04 -10.40
C GLY A 30 -15.14 -0.34 -10.74
N CYS A 31 -15.64 -0.94 -11.83
CA CYS A 31 -15.09 -2.19 -12.35
C CYS A 31 -13.66 -2.05 -12.90
N ASP A 32 -13.24 -0.82 -13.19
CA ASP A 32 -11.93 -0.40 -13.65
C ASP A 32 -11.10 0.28 -12.55
N ALA A 33 -11.50 0.12 -11.28
CA ALA A 33 -10.82 0.76 -10.15
C ALA A 33 -9.33 0.40 -10.10
N ASP A 34 -8.51 1.37 -9.70
CA ASP A 34 -7.07 1.24 -9.61
C ASP A 34 -6.59 0.44 -8.37
N VAL A 35 -7.52 -0.24 -7.69
CA VAL A 35 -7.25 -1.17 -6.60
C VAL A 35 -7.77 -2.55 -6.97
N VAL A 36 -6.87 -3.54 -6.95
CA VAL A 36 -7.22 -4.93 -7.24
C VAL A 36 -6.66 -5.86 -6.16
N PRO A 37 -7.42 -6.86 -5.69
CA PRO A 37 -6.91 -7.87 -4.79
C PRO A 37 -5.81 -8.68 -5.49
N LEU A 38 -4.76 -9.04 -4.76
CA LEU A 38 -3.69 -9.90 -5.28
C LEU A 38 -3.96 -11.39 -5.06
N HIS A 39 -5.10 -11.75 -4.46
CA HIS A 39 -5.43 -13.12 -4.05
C HIS A 39 -4.38 -13.73 -3.09
N LEU A 40 -3.65 -12.87 -2.38
CA LEU A 40 -2.64 -13.25 -1.41
C LEU A 40 -3.15 -12.88 -0.02
N SER A 41 -3.71 -13.87 0.65
CA SER A 41 -4.21 -13.76 2.02
C SER A 41 -3.22 -14.42 2.98
N GLY A 42 -2.75 -13.65 3.96
CA GLY A 42 -1.98 -14.16 5.09
C GLY A 42 -2.88 -14.43 6.29
N SER A 43 -2.26 -14.73 7.43
CA SER A 43 -3.01 -14.99 8.68
C SER A 43 -3.75 -13.79 9.26
N ILE A 44 -3.41 -12.56 8.85
CA ILE A 44 -3.89 -11.32 9.47
C ILE A 44 -4.45 -10.31 8.47
N GLY A 45 -4.60 -10.70 7.20
CA GLY A 45 -5.09 -9.79 6.17
C GLY A 45 -4.67 -10.14 4.75
N THR A 46 -5.11 -9.30 3.82
CA THR A 46 -5.00 -9.54 2.38
C THR A 46 -4.21 -8.44 1.70
N LEU A 47 -3.49 -8.81 0.64
CA LEU A 47 -2.77 -7.87 -0.20
C LEU A 47 -3.60 -7.40 -1.39
N PHE A 48 -3.48 -6.11 -1.67
CA PHE A 48 -4.05 -5.42 -2.82
C PHE A 48 -2.91 -4.75 -3.59
N LYS A 49 -3.00 -4.76 -4.91
CA LYS A 49 -2.22 -3.87 -5.77
C LYS A 49 -3.01 -2.59 -5.93
N VAL A 50 -2.36 -1.46 -5.66
CA VAL A 50 -2.96 -0.13 -5.78
C VAL A 50 -2.12 0.69 -6.74
N ARG A 51 -2.76 1.30 -7.73
CA ARG A 51 -2.17 2.35 -8.57
C ARG A 51 -2.72 3.70 -8.12
N MET A 52 -1.85 4.67 -7.89
CA MET A 52 -2.26 6.03 -7.61
C MET A 52 -2.55 6.73 -8.95
N SER A 53 -3.83 7.00 -9.24
CA SER A 53 -4.26 7.46 -10.57
C SER A 53 -3.61 8.79 -10.96
N SER A 54 -3.39 9.68 -9.99
CA SER A 54 -2.83 11.02 -10.22
C SER A 54 -1.33 11.04 -10.56
N HIS A 55 -0.55 10.06 -10.09
CA HIS A 55 0.92 10.08 -10.22
C HIS A 55 1.50 8.81 -10.87
N GLY A 56 0.68 7.78 -11.10
CA GLY A 56 1.11 6.50 -11.66
C GLY A 56 1.90 5.60 -10.70
N TYR A 57 2.07 5.98 -9.43
CA TYR A 57 2.73 5.13 -8.44
C TYR A 57 1.97 3.81 -8.25
N THR A 58 2.67 2.68 -8.36
CA THR A 58 2.09 1.36 -8.10
C THR A 58 2.73 0.77 -6.85
N LEU A 59 1.90 0.26 -5.94
CA LEU A 59 2.31 -0.19 -4.62
C LEU A 59 1.43 -1.34 -4.13
N VAL A 60 1.85 -1.93 -3.01
CA VAL A 60 1.10 -2.98 -2.31
C VAL A 60 0.42 -2.34 -1.10
N ALA A 61 -0.87 -2.60 -0.95
CA ALA A 61 -1.66 -2.29 0.23
C ALA A 61 -1.95 -3.59 0.97
N LYS A 62 -1.54 -3.68 2.24
CA LYS A 62 -1.95 -4.75 3.14
C LYS A 62 -3.15 -4.29 3.93
N GLY A 63 -4.32 -4.82 3.59
CA GLY A 63 -5.58 -4.56 4.29
C GLY A 63 -5.78 -5.54 5.44
N VAL A 64 -6.23 -5.04 6.59
CA VAL A 64 -6.62 -5.85 7.76
C VAL A 64 -7.96 -5.36 8.31
N GLU A 65 -8.66 -6.26 8.99
CA GLU A 65 -9.89 -5.93 9.73
C GLU A 65 -9.56 -5.26 11.07
N THR A 66 -10.55 -4.60 11.70
CA THR A 66 -10.37 -3.93 13.00
C THR A 66 -9.76 -4.85 14.08
N LEU A 67 -10.11 -6.13 14.09
CA LEU A 67 -9.58 -7.11 15.05
C LEU A 67 -8.05 -7.23 15.01
N ASP A 68 -7.45 -7.07 13.83
CA ASP A 68 -6.01 -7.21 13.60
C ASP A 68 -5.24 -5.87 13.58
N LEU A 69 -5.91 -4.75 13.85
CA LEU A 69 -5.30 -3.42 13.85
C LEU A 69 -4.07 -3.32 14.77
N ALA A 70 -4.12 -3.98 15.93
CA ALA A 70 -3.00 -4.00 16.87
C ALA A 70 -1.75 -4.66 16.26
N LEU A 71 -1.93 -5.72 15.48
CA LEU A 71 -0.84 -6.42 14.77
C LEU A 71 -0.29 -5.56 13.64
N LEU A 72 -1.15 -4.90 12.85
CA LEU A 72 -0.72 -3.99 11.80
C LEU A 72 0.09 -2.81 12.35
N ARG A 73 -0.29 -2.28 13.53
CA ARG A 73 0.47 -1.22 14.22
C ARG A 73 1.86 -1.71 14.66
N ARG A 74 1.97 -2.95 15.14
CA ARG A 74 3.26 -3.57 15.49
C ARG A 74 4.14 -3.74 14.25
N GLU A 75 3.57 -4.21 13.14
CA GLU A 75 4.27 -4.34 11.87
C GLU A 75 4.80 -2.99 11.36
N LYS A 76 3.96 -1.95 11.35
CA LYS A 76 4.38 -0.58 10.99
C LYS A 76 5.55 -0.09 11.86
N LYS A 77 5.51 -0.36 13.17
CA LYS A 77 6.60 0.00 14.09
C LYS A 77 7.91 -0.75 13.76
N MET A 78 7.83 -1.97 13.26
CA MET A 78 9.00 -2.70 12.77
C MET A 78 9.59 -2.02 11.53
N TYR A 79 8.76 -1.66 10.56
CA TYR A 79 9.24 -0.89 9.41
C TYR A 79 9.90 0.43 9.83
N ASP A 80 9.30 1.19 10.76
CA ASP A 80 9.90 2.44 11.26
C ASP A 80 11.32 2.22 11.82
N LYS A 81 11.55 1.11 12.54
CA LYS A 81 12.88 0.73 13.06
C LYS A 81 13.86 0.32 11.95
N LEU A 82 13.36 -0.28 10.87
CA LEU A 82 14.16 -0.76 9.74
C LEU A 82 14.40 0.31 8.66
N ARG A 83 14.13 1.60 8.95
CA ARG A 83 14.20 2.70 7.98
C ARG A 83 15.49 2.71 7.12
N LEU A 84 16.65 2.39 7.71
CA LEU A 84 17.94 2.42 7.01
C LEU A 84 18.11 1.31 5.96
N ILE A 85 17.34 0.23 6.05
CA ILE A 85 17.46 -0.94 5.16
C ILE A 85 16.28 -1.10 4.18
N GLN A 86 15.27 -0.24 4.30
CA GLN A 86 14.12 -0.20 3.40
C GLN A 86 14.56 0.18 1.98
N GLY A 87 13.91 -0.42 0.98
CA GLY A 87 14.22 -0.24 -0.44
C GLY A 87 15.43 -1.04 -0.92
N LYS A 88 16.22 -1.61 0.00
CA LYS A 88 17.35 -2.49 -0.33
C LYS A 88 17.10 -3.94 0.05
N TYR A 89 16.66 -4.18 1.30
CA TYR A 89 16.47 -5.52 1.85
C TYR A 89 15.02 -5.84 2.21
N VAL A 90 14.23 -4.81 2.50
CA VAL A 90 12.81 -4.91 2.83
C VAL A 90 12.02 -3.84 2.07
N PRO A 91 10.70 -3.99 1.86
CA PRO A 91 9.88 -2.98 1.20
C PRO A 91 9.98 -1.60 1.89
N VAL A 92 9.82 -0.54 1.10
CA VAL A 92 9.65 0.82 1.65
C VAL A 92 8.23 0.95 2.19
N CYS A 93 8.08 1.21 3.48
CA CYS A 93 6.82 1.51 4.14
C CYS A 93 6.45 2.97 3.93
N LEU A 94 5.41 3.18 3.13
CA LEU A 94 4.85 4.51 2.81
C LEU A 94 3.87 4.98 3.90
N GLY A 95 3.49 4.10 4.82
CA GLY A 95 2.68 4.43 5.99
C GLY A 95 1.35 3.72 6.01
N ARG A 96 0.56 4.03 7.04
CA ARG A 96 -0.70 3.37 7.34
C ARG A 96 -1.83 4.41 7.30
N THR A 97 -2.98 4.04 6.79
CA THR A 97 -4.19 4.86 6.86
C THR A 97 -5.40 4.02 7.24
N ASP A 98 -6.38 4.68 7.84
CA ASP A 98 -7.72 4.12 8.05
C ASP A 98 -8.57 4.56 6.85
N LEU A 99 -9.25 3.61 6.22
CA LEU A 99 -10.06 3.89 5.05
C LEU A 99 -11.36 4.57 5.45
N THR A 100 -11.87 5.43 4.57
CA THR A 100 -13.21 6.03 4.74
C THR A 100 -14.30 5.00 4.45
N LEU A 101 -14.06 4.13 3.48
CA LEU A 101 -14.90 2.97 3.16
C LEU A 101 -14.00 1.73 3.12
N PRO A 102 -14.41 0.59 3.71
CA PRO A 102 -13.60 -0.62 3.69
C PRO A 102 -13.33 -1.10 2.26
N LEU A 103 -12.23 -1.81 2.05
CA LEU A 103 -12.08 -2.66 0.88
C LEU A 103 -12.77 -3.99 1.18
N TYR A 104 -13.62 -4.45 0.27
CA TYR A 104 -14.35 -5.71 0.39
C TYR A 104 -13.74 -6.72 -0.57
N TYR A 105 -13.33 -7.87 -0.05
CA TYR A 105 -12.79 -8.94 -0.87
C TYR A 105 -12.83 -10.27 -0.11
N ASP A 106 -13.27 -11.35 -0.79
CA ASP A 106 -13.31 -12.72 -0.25
C ASP A 106 -13.96 -12.82 1.15
N SER A 107 -15.13 -12.20 1.31
CA SER A 107 -15.87 -12.07 2.58
C SER A 107 -15.20 -11.24 3.68
N GLY A 108 -14.00 -10.72 3.45
CA GLY A 108 -13.28 -9.83 4.37
C GLY A 108 -13.68 -8.35 4.24
N VAL A 109 -13.57 -7.63 5.36
CA VAL A 109 -13.89 -6.19 5.47
C VAL A 109 -12.64 -5.43 5.95
N TYR A 110 -11.84 -4.95 5.02
CA TYR A 110 -10.53 -4.36 5.33
C TYR A 110 -10.62 -2.85 5.53
N GLU A 111 -10.49 -2.42 6.78
CA GLU A 111 -10.67 -1.02 7.20
C GLU A 111 -9.34 -0.28 7.36
N HIS A 112 -8.26 -1.03 7.63
CA HIS A 112 -6.95 -0.47 7.93
C HIS A 112 -5.92 -0.98 6.94
N VAL A 113 -5.17 -0.06 6.34
CA VAL A 113 -4.21 -0.40 5.28
C VAL A 113 -2.81 0.08 5.63
N LEU A 114 -1.83 -0.80 5.45
CA LEU A 114 -0.41 -0.45 5.41
C LEU A 114 0.08 -0.47 3.96
N PHE A 115 0.66 0.64 3.50
CA PHE A 115 1.18 0.79 2.15
C PHE A 115 2.68 0.50 2.12
N LEU A 116 3.06 -0.39 1.22
CA LEU A 116 4.42 -0.85 1.00
C LEU A 116 4.79 -0.66 -0.48
N SER A 117 6.03 -0.28 -0.77
CA SER A 117 6.55 -0.34 -2.13
C SER A 117 6.49 -1.78 -2.64
N TRP A 118 6.46 -1.93 -3.96
CA TRP A 118 6.74 -3.23 -4.55
C TRP A 118 8.13 -3.69 -4.11
N ALA A 119 8.25 -4.95 -3.70
CA ALA A 119 9.51 -5.57 -3.37
C ALA A 119 9.47 -7.06 -3.67
N GLY A 120 10.62 -7.62 -4.01
CA GLY A 120 10.77 -9.02 -4.38
C GLY A 120 10.71 -9.26 -5.89
N LYS A 121 11.36 -10.34 -6.33
CA LYS A 121 11.07 -11.00 -7.62
C LYS A 121 10.01 -12.06 -7.34
N PRO A 122 9.05 -12.29 -8.25
CA PRO A 122 8.25 -13.51 -8.21
C PRO A 122 9.20 -14.71 -8.05
N LEU A 123 8.87 -15.64 -7.16
CA LEU A 123 9.65 -16.87 -7.01
C LEU A 123 9.38 -17.89 -8.14
N PHE A 124 8.62 -17.48 -9.16
CA PHE A 124 8.18 -18.29 -10.29
C PHE A 124 8.24 -17.45 -11.57
#